data_AF-A0A443QE66-F1
#
_entry.id   AF-A0A443QE66-F1
#
_cell.length_a   1.000
_cell.length_b   1.000
_cell.length_c   1.000
_cell.angle_alpha   90.00
_cell.angle_beta   90.00
_cell.angle_gamma   90.00
#
_symmetry.space_group_name_H-M   'P 1'
#
loop_
_entity.id
_entity.type
_entity.pdbx_description
1 polymer ?
#
loop_
_entity_poly.entity_id
_entity_poly.type
_entity_poly.pdbx_seq_one_letter_code
_entity_poly.pdbx_strand_id
1 'polypeptide(L)'
;MRTASNVFILNLSIADFLFLVRIPFLVIQEILKQWPFGLVLCKVYRSITLSSSMASCFFIALISTERYFAVCLPLKANRLHNKKLAIISCILVWIISSMFRTPSL
;
A
#
# COMPACT_ATOMS: atom_id res chain seq x y z
N MET A 1 17.78 5.46 -16.61
CA MET A 1 16.82 4.58 -15.91
C MET A 1 16.38 5.28 -14.62
N ARG A 2 15.08 5.54 -14.41
CA ARG A 2 14.60 6.29 -13.24
C ARG A 2 14.46 5.35 -12.02
N THR A 3 15.43 5.41 -11.12
CA THR A 3 15.55 4.50 -9.98
C THR A 3 14.51 4.73 -8.88
N ALA A 4 13.91 5.92 -8.77
CA ALA A 4 12.83 6.22 -7.83
C ALA A 4 11.49 5.59 -8.26
N SER A 5 11.08 5.76 -9.52
CA SER A 5 9.84 5.18 -10.03
C SER A 5 9.83 3.65 -9.91
N ASN A 6 10.97 2.98 -10.09
CA ASN A 6 11.08 1.53 -9.86
C ASN A 6 10.79 1.11 -8.42
N VAL A 7 11.15 1.92 -7.42
CA VAL A 7 10.87 1.61 -6.01
C VAL A 7 9.37 1.71 -5.71
N PHE A 8 8.68 2.69 -6.29
CA PHE A 8 7.23 2.81 -6.17
C PHE A 8 6.50 1.65 -6.84
N ILE A 9 6.91 1.29 -8.06
CA ILE A 9 6.32 0.17 -8.80
C ILE A 9 6.55 -1.16 -8.06
N LEU A 10 7.72 -1.36 -7.45
CA LEU A 10 8.03 -2.58 -6.72
C LEU A 10 7.20 -2.69 -5.43
N ASN A 11 7.03 -1.60 -4.67
CA ASN A 11 6.16 -1.63 -3.50
C ASN A 11 4.67 -1.75 -3.87
N LEU A 12 4.24 -1.16 -5.00
CA LEU A 12 2.88 -1.33 -5.52
C LEU A 12 2.61 -2.79 -5.86
N SER A 13 3.51 -3.44 -6.60
CA SER A 13 3.36 -4.84 -6.96
C SER A 13 3.37 -5.76 -5.73
N ILE A 14 4.16 -5.46 -4.69
CA ILE A 14 4.05 -6.17 -3.39
C ILE A 14 2.65 -5.99 -2.78
N ALA A 15 2.11 -4.77 -2.77
CA ALA A 15 0.77 -4.50 -2.25
C ALA A 15 -0.33 -5.23 -3.03
N ASP A 16 -0.20 -5.33 -4.37
CA ASP A 16 -1.09 -6.10 -5.24
C ASP A 16 -1.00 -7.60 -4.98
N PHE A 17 0.21 -8.16 -4.79
CA PHE A 17 0.38 -9.56 -4.39
C PHE A 17 -0.31 -9.85 -3.05
N LEU A 18 -0.14 -8.97 -2.06
CA LEU A 18 -0.83 -9.06 -0.77
C LEU A 18 -2.36 -9.01 -0.93
N PHE A 19 -2.85 -8.20 -1.86
CA PHE A 19 -4.27 -8.14 -2.19
C PHE A 19 -4.76 -9.42 -2.88
N LEU A 20 -4.00 -9.98 -3.81
CA LEU A 20 -4.33 -11.24 -4.49
C LEU A 20 -4.35 -12.43 -3.54
N VAL A 21 -3.40 -12.51 -2.60
CA VAL A 21 -3.38 -13.53 -1.54
C VAL A 21 -4.66 -13.48 -0.69
N ARG A 22 -5.31 -12.33 -0.60
CA ARG A 22 -6.54 -12.11 0.15
C ARG A 22 -7.79 -12.69 -0.52
N ILE A 23 -7.81 -12.76 -1.86
CA ILE A 23 -8.92 -13.28 -2.67
C ILE A 23 -9.35 -14.70 -2.26
N PRO A 24 -8.47 -15.71 -2.17
CA PRO A 24 -8.89 -17.07 -1.80
C PRO A 24 -9.54 -17.14 -0.41
N PHE A 25 -9.04 -16.37 0.57
CA PHE A 25 -9.66 -16.30 1.89
C PHE A 25 -11.06 -15.67 1.85
N LEU A 26 -11.23 -14.62 1.04
CA LEU A 26 -12.54 -14.01 0.80
C LEU A 26 -13.52 -15.01 0.19
N VAL A 27 -13.10 -15.74 -0.85
CA VAL A 27 -13.92 -16.74 -1.52
C VAL A 27 -14.38 -17.82 -0.56
N ILE A 28 -13.48 -18.32 0.29
CA ILE A 28 -13.82 -19.34 1.31
C ILE A 28 -14.81 -18.76 2.33
N GLN A 29 -14.61 -17.53 2.79
CA GLN A 29 -15.54 -16.87 3.71
C GLN A 29 -16.94 -16.71 3.09
N GLU A 30 -17.02 -16.30 1.83
CA GLU A 30 -18.31 -16.11 1.12
C GLU A 30 -19.03 -17.44 0.90
N ILE A 31 -18.30 -18.51 0.58
CA ILE A 31 -18.88 -19.85 0.40
C ILE A 31 -19.39 -20.42 1.72
N LEU A 32 -18.58 -20.34 2.79
CA LEU A 32 -18.95 -20.92 4.08
C LEU A 32 -19.91 -20.03 4.88
N LYS A 33 -20.06 -18.75 4.51
CA LYS A 33 -20.76 -17.70 5.28
C LYS A 33 -20.29 -17.55 6.73
N GLN A 34 -19.15 -18.14 7.06
CA GLN A 34 -18.50 -18.08 8.37
C GLN A 34 -16.99 -18.00 8.18
N TRP A 35 -16.27 -17.51 9.19
CA TRP A 35 -14.81 -17.40 9.15
C TRP A 35 -14.14 -18.60 9.84
N PRO A 36 -13.63 -19.60 9.10
CA PRO A 36 -13.08 -20.82 9.70
C PRO A 36 -11.62 -20.68 10.17
N PHE A 37 -10.91 -19.62 9.77
CA PHE A 37 -9.46 -19.46 9.97
C PHE A 37 -9.08 -18.92 11.36
N GLY A 38 -10.06 -18.69 12.24
CA GLY A 38 -9.84 -18.17 13.59
C GLY A 38 -9.56 -16.66 13.67
N LEU A 39 -9.53 -16.13 14.91
CA LEU A 39 -9.44 -14.69 15.21
C LEU A 39 -8.15 -14.02 14.73
N VAL A 40 -7.02 -14.72 14.81
CA VAL A 40 -5.71 -14.18 14.41
C VAL A 40 -5.70 -13.87 12.92
N LEU A 41 -6.06 -14.85 12.08
CA LEU A 41 -6.17 -14.66 10.63
C LEU A 41 -7.23 -13.63 10.25
N CYS A 42 -8.34 -13.54 10.99
CA CYS A 42 -9.34 -12.49 10.78
C CYS A 42 -8.74 -11.09 10.97
N LYS A 43 -8.03 -10.86 12.09
CA LYS A 43 -7.35 -9.57 12.36
C LYS A 43 -6.27 -9.26 11.32
N VAL A 44 -5.48 -10.27 10.93
CA VAL A 44 -4.43 -10.13 9.90
C VAL A 44 -5.05 -9.78 8.55
N TYR A 45 -6.05 -10.55 8.11
CA TYR A 45 -6.79 -10.32 6.87
C TYR A 45 -7.36 -8.90 6.80
N ARG A 46 -8.09 -8.48 7.85
CA ARG A 46 -8.76 -7.18 7.89
C ARG A 46 -7.80 -6.02 7.77
N SER A 47 -6.61 -6.13 8.35
CA SER A 47 -5.63 -5.07 8.21
C SER A 47 -4.75 -5.18 6.98
N ILE A 48 -4.43 -6.37 6.47
CA ILE A 48 -3.77 -6.47 5.15
C ILE A 48 -4.64 -5.77 4.11
N THR A 49 -5.96 -5.97 4.19
CA THR A 49 -6.93 -5.23 3.36
C THR A 49 -6.74 -3.73 3.42
N LEU A 50 -6.77 -3.17 4.63
CA LEU A 50 -6.71 -1.73 4.85
C LEU A 50 -5.35 -1.17 4.41
N SER A 51 -4.27 -1.86 4.78
CA SER A 51 -2.90 -1.51 4.41
C SER A 51 -2.70 -1.55 2.91
N SER A 52 -3.15 -2.61 2.21
CA SER A 52 -3.06 -2.71 0.75
C SER A 52 -3.85 -1.61 0.06
N SER A 53 -5.11 -1.35 0.47
CA SER A 53 -5.93 -0.29 -0.15
C SER A 53 -5.34 1.11 0.06
N MET A 54 -4.83 1.42 1.26
CA MET A 54 -4.12 2.68 1.49
C MET A 54 -2.84 2.75 0.66
N ALA A 55 -2.02 1.71 0.69
CA ALA A 55 -0.76 1.67 -0.04
C ALA A 55 -0.96 1.92 -1.54
N SER A 56 -1.94 1.27 -2.18
CA SER A 56 -2.26 1.50 -3.60
C SER A 56 -2.65 2.96 -3.88
N CYS A 57 -3.52 3.58 -3.07
CA CYS A 57 -3.85 5.01 -3.21
C CYS A 57 -2.62 5.91 -3.09
N PHE A 58 -1.73 5.65 -2.13
CA PHE A 58 -0.50 6.42 -1.96
C PHE A 58 0.46 6.23 -3.13
N PHE A 59 0.64 5.02 -3.64
CA PHE A 59 1.48 4.78 -4.82
C PHE A 59 0.93 5.49 -6.05
N ILE A 60 -0.39 5.47 -6.27
CA ILE A 60 -1.03 6.19 -7.39
C ILE A 60 -0.82 7.70 -7.24
N ALA A 61 -0.98 8.25 -6.03
CA ALA A 61 -0.74 9.67 -5.77
C ALA A 61 0.72 10.06 -6.02
N LEU A 62 1.67 9.23 -5.59
CA LEU A 62 3.11 9.43 -5.81
C LEU A 62 3.46 9.37 -7.30
N ILE A 63 2.97 8.37 -8.03
CA ILE A 63 3.16 8.25 -9.48
C ILE A 63 2.58 9.45 -10.22
N SER A 64 1.37 9.90 -9.83
CA SER A 64 0.72 11.07 -10.42
C SER A 64 1.51 12.35 -10.15
N THR A 65 2.03 12.49 -8.94
CA THR A 65 2.87 13.63 -8.53
C THR A 65 4.19 13.63 -9.31
N GLU A 66 4.87 12.48 -9.43
CA GLU A 66 6.08 12.37 -10.25
C GLU A 66 5.83 12.77 -11.72
N ARG A 67 4.71 12.30 -12.30
CA ARG A 67 4.33 12.68 -13.68
C ARG A 67 4.03 14.17 -13.79
N TYR A 68 3.31 14.74 -12.84
CA TYR A 68 3.00 16.17 -12.80
C TYR A 68 4.27 17.03 -12.75
N PHE A 69 5.20 16.72 -11.85
CA PHE A 69 6.46 17.46 -11.73
C PHE A 69 7.40 17.24 -12.90
N ALA A 70 7.41 16.05 -13.52
CA ALA A 70 8.20 15.79 -14.72
C ALA A 70 7.74 16.64 -15.92
N VAL A 71 6.46 16.97 -16.01
CA VAL A 71 5.88 17.78 -17.10
C VAL A 71 5.98 19.27 -16.79
N CYS A 72 5.58 19.69 -15.59
CA CYS A 72 5.46 21.11 -15.26
C CYS A 72 6.75 21.75 -14.72
N LEU A 73 7.65 21.00 -14.06
CA LEU A 73 8.89 21.53 -13.48
C LEU A 73 10.08 20.56 -13.61
N PRO A 74 10.70 20.45 -14.80
CA PRO A 74 11.82 19.53 -15.04
C PRO A 74 13.03 19.77 -14.12
N LEU A 75 13.27 21.00 -13.66
CA LEU A 75 14.37 21.35 -12.75
C LEU A 75 14.12 20.91 -11.29
N LYS A 76 12.86 20.84 -10.81
CA LYS A 76 12.50 20.34 -9.47
C LYS A 76 12.31 18.83 -9.43
N ALA A 77 12.10 18.17 -10.58
CA ALA A 77 11.97 16.73 -10.70
C ALA A 77 13.15 15.96 -10.07
N ASN A 78 14.36 16.56 -10.05
CA ASN A 78 15.54 15.95 -9.44
C ASN A 78 15.45 15.87 -7.90
N ARG A 79 14.69 16.76 -7.24
CA ARG A 79 14.51 16.78 -5.77
C ARG A 79 13.38 15.87 -5.31
N LEU A 80 12.40 15.56 -6.16
CA LEU A 80 11.36 14.55 -5.90
C LEU A 80 11.86 13.12 -6.09
N HIS A 81 12.98 12.92 -6.77
CA HIS A 81 13.73 11.66 -6.80
C HIS A 81 14.38 11.30 -5.45
N ASN A 82 14.17 12.09 -4.38
CA ASN A 82 14.67 11.74 -3.06
C ASN A 82 13.95 10.50 -2.54
N LYS A 83 14.55 9.33 -2.81
CA LYS A 83 14.14 8.00 -2.30
C LYS A 83 13.85 8.02 -0.80
N LYS A 84 14.53 8.89 -0.03
CA LYS A 84 14.27 9.09 1.40
C LYS A 84 12.85 9.56 1.68
N LEU A 85 12.33 10.53 0.93
CA LEU A 85 10.97 11.05 1.15
C LEU A 85 9.92 9.98 0.81
N ALA A 86 10.14 9.24 -0.28
CA ALA A 86 9.34 8.10 -0.69
C ALA A 86 9.28 7.00 0.40
N ILE A 87 10.44 6.62 0.94
CA ILE A 87 10.56 5.63 2.00
C ILE A 87 9.89 6.14 3.28
N ILE A 88 10.07 7.42 3.64
CA ILE A 88 9.39 8.04 4.79
C ILE A 88 7.87 8.01 4.61
N SER A 89 7.34 8.31 3.42
CA SER A 89 5.91 8.21 3.14
C SER A 89 5.41 6.76 3.26
N CYS A 90 6.12 5.78 2.73
CA CYS A 90 5.75 4.36 2.90
C CYS A 90 5.76 3.97 4.38
N ILE A 91 6.80 4.34 5.14
CA ILE A 91 6.88 4.07 6.57
C ILE A 91 5.74 4.75 7.32
N LEU A 92 5.41 6.00 7.00
CA LEU A 92 4.26 6.71 7.59
C LEU A 92 2.93 6.02 7.28
N VAL A 93 2.73 5.53 6.06
CA VAL A 93 1.51 4.78 5.70
C VAL A 93 1.41 3.48 6.50
N TRP A 94 2.51 2.73 6.61
CA TRP A 94 2.56 1.52 7.42
C TRP A 94 2.31 1.80 8.91
N ILE A 95 2.88 2.88 9.45
CA ILE A 95 2.66 3.30 10.83
C ILE A 95 1.20 3.74 11.03
N ILE A 96 0.65 4.59 10.17
CA ILE A 96 -0.74 5.08 10.28
C ILE A 96 -1.74 3.92 10.14
N SER A 97 -1.53 2.99 9.19
CA SER A 97 -2.35 1.78 9.06
C SER A 97 -2.21 0.85 10.28
N SER A 98 -1.06 0.84 10.95
CA SER A 98 -0.86 0.09 12.20
C SER A 98 -1.41 0.82 13.42
N MET A 99 -1.46 2.15 13.42
CA MET A 99 -2.00 2.97 14.51
C MET A 99 -3.53 3.05 14.49
N PHE A 100 -4.16 3.09 13.32
CA PHE A 100 -5.62 2.90 13.18
C PHE A 100 -6.08 1.49 13.61
N ARG A 101 -5.12 0.60 13.90
CA ARG A 101 -5.30 -0.77 14.35
C ARG A 101 -5.40 -0.90 15.88
N THR A 102 -5.75 0.17 16.60
CA THR A 102 -6.47 0.03 17.86
C THR A 102 -7.97 0.16 17.57
N PRO A 103 -8.69 -0.92 17.24
CA PRO A 103 -10.09 -0.92 17.62
C PRO A 103 -10.09 -0.74 19.14
N SER A 104 -10.70 0.36 19.57
CA SER A 104 -11.27 0.51 20.90
C SER A 104 -11.71 -0.82 21.48
N LEU A 105 -11.31 -1.04 22.73
CA LEU A 105 -11.84 -2.06 23.64
C LEU A 105 -13.34 -2.27 23.45
#